data_AF-A0A3C0AEZ6-F1
#
_entry.id   AF-A0A3C0AEZ6-F1
#
_cell.length_a   1.000
_cell.length_b   1.000
_cell.length_c   1.000
_cell.angle_alpha   90.00
_cell.angle_beta   90.00
_cell.angle_gamma   90.00
#
_symmetry.space_group_name_H-M   'P 1'
#
loop_
_entity.id
_entity.type
_entity.pdbx_description
1 polymer ?
#
loop_
_entity_poly.entity_id
_entity_poly.type
_entity_poly.pdbx_seq_one_letter_code
_entity_poly.pdbx_strand_id
1 'polypeptide(L)'
;DGSYEESCPPLQAVLSIMAHGEWKGHTIHDPEVRSLFTRESLLKSEWYQKRLLARQEREAKLLSRHLEYLDAFAVHPGYDREVPRLGIPERREWVEKQLAHVSSPGYLEELSGMIGAQPGADLNLSTE
;
A
#
# COMPACT_ATOMS: atom_id res chain seq x y z
N ASP A 1 19.63 8.28 9.47
CA ASP A 1 18.23 8.25 9.94
C ASP A 1 17.42 7.10 9.32
N GLY A 2 18.05 6.14 8.64
CA GLY A 2 17.36 4.97 8.05
C GLY A 2 16.71 5.23 6.69
N SER A 3 16.65 6.48 6.23
CA SER A 3 15.95 6.88 5.01
C SER A 3 16.54 6.26 3.73
N TYR A 4 17.85 5.97 3.73
CA TYR A 4 18.52 5.28 2.62
C TYR A 4 18.03 3.83 2.50
N GLU A 5 17.99 3.10 3.61
CA GLU A 5 17.56 1.70 3.66
C GLU A 5 16.07 1.54 3.28
N GLU A 6 15.23 2.51 3.64
CA GLU A 6 13.79 2.53 3.30
C GLU A 6 13.49 2.95 1.86
N SER A 7 14.46 3.56 1.18
CA SER A 7 14.31 4.04 -0.20
C SER A 7 14.24 2.89 -1.18
N CYS A 8 13.48 3.06 -2.26
CA CYS A 8 13.49 2.08 -3.35
C CYS A 8 14.86 2.04 -4.05
N PRO A 9 15.22 0.92 -4.71
CA PRO A 9 16.55 0.76 -5.30
C PRO A 9 16.99 1.87 -6.26
N PRO A 10 16.12 2.44 -7.14
CA PRO A 10 16.50 3.57 -7.98
C PRO A 10 16.92 4.81 -7.17
N LEU A 11 16.23 5.08 -6.05
CA LEU A 11 16.56 6.22 -5.18
C LEU A 11 17.82 5.97 -4.37
N GLN A 12 18.05 4.73 -3.89
CA GLN A 12 19.33 4.36 -3.26
C GLN A 12 20.51 4.59 -4.20
N ALA A 13 20.35 4.30 -5.50
CA ALA A 13 21.39 4.58 -6.48
C ALA A 13 21.69 6.08 -6.59
N VAL A 14 20.66 6.91 -6.72
CA VAL A 14 20.82 8.37 -6.80
C VAL A 14 21.42 8.96 -5.53
N LEU A 15 20.94 8.55 -4.36
CA LEU A 15 21.46 9.01 -3.06
C LEU A 15 22.94 8.66 -2.89
N SER A 16 23.34 7.44 -3.26
CA SER A 16 24.75 7.02 -3.21
C SER A 16 25.62 7.82 -4.16
N ILE A 17 25.17 8.05 -5.40
CA ILE A 17 25.91 8.85 -6.38
C ILE A 17 26.05 10.30 -5.91
N MET A 18 25.01 10.88 -5.32
CA MET A 18 25.07 12.25 -4.79
C MET A 18 26.03 12.39 -3.61
N ALA A 19 26.08 11.37 -2.74
CA ALA A 19 26.92 11.40 -1.54
C ALA A 19 28.37 10.97 -1.78
N HIS A 20 28.59 10.01 -2.69
CA HIS A 20 29.86 9.29 -2.83
C HIS A 20 30.41 9.31 -4.27
N GLY A 21 29.69 9.88 -5.23
CA GLY A 21 30.09 9.94 -6.64
C GLY A 21 29.71 8.70 -7.46
N GLU A 22 29.41 7.58 -6.80
CA GLU A 22 29.07 6.31 -7.45
C GLU A 22 28.07 5.47 -6.64
N TRP A 23 27.42 4.53 -7.32
CA TRP A 23 26.65 3.44 -6.74
C TRP A 23 27.11 2.13 -7.37
N LYS A 24 27.72 1.25 -6.57
CA LYS A 24 28.28 -0.03 -7.04
C LYS A 24 29.27 0.14 -8.22
N GLY A 25 30.09 1.19 -8.19
CA GLY A 25 31.03 1.52 -9.27
C GLY A 25 30.41 2.19 -10.50
N HIS A 26 29.12 2.52 -10.47
CA HIS A 26 28.41 3.22 -11.54
C HIS A 26 28.07 4.66 -11.17
N THR A 27 28.15 5.56 -12.15
CA THR A 27 27.74 6.96 -12.10
C THR A 27 26.32 7.15 -12.66
N ILE A 28 25.81 8.39 -12.63
CA ILE A 28 24.49 8.72 -13.20
C ILE A 28 24.39 8.52 -14.72
N HIS A 29 25.54 8.45 -15.40
CA HIS A 29 25.60 8.29 -16.86
C HIS A 29 25.55 6.83 -17.29
N ASP A 30 25.81 5.89 -16.39
CA ASP A 30 25.90 4.48 -16.72
C ASP A 30 24.52 3.87 -17.02
N PRO A 31 24.40 3.05 -18.08
CA PRO A 31 23.14 2.41 -18.48
C PRO A 31 22.48 1.61 -17.35
N GLU A 32 23.27 0.98 -16.49
CA GLU A 32 22.81 0.19 -15.35
C GLU A 32 21.96 1.04 -14.41
N VAL A 33 22.43 2.25 -14.07
CA VAL A 33 21.70 3.19 -13.21
C VAL A 33 20.48 3.73 -13.94
N ARG A 34 20.62 4.14 -15.21
CA ARG A 34 19.51 4.67 -16.01
C ARG A 34 18.38 3.66 -16.19
N SER A 35 18.71 2.39 -16.36
CA SER A 35 17.73 1.30 -16.58
C SER A 35 16.79 1.11 -15.39
N LEU A 36 17.21 1.44 -14.16
CA LEU A 36 16.40 1.36 -12.94
C LEU A 36 15.17 2.28 -13.00
N PHE A 37 15.22 3.34 -13.80
CA PHE A 37 14.17 4.35 -13.94
C PHE A 37 13.23 4.10 -15.12
N THR A 38 13.42 3.01 -15.86
CA THR A 38 12.52 2.68 -16.96
C THR A 38 11.21 2.10 -16.43
N ARG A 39 10.10 2.36 -17.13
CA ARG A 39 8.79 1.79 -16.81
C ARG A 39 8.83 0.26 -16.76
N GLU A 40 9.55 -0.36 -17.70
CA GLU A 40 9.66 -1.81 -17.79
C GLU A 40 10.37 -2.39 -16.56
N SER A 41 11.52 -1.84 -16.18
CA SER A 41 12.25 -2.27 -14.98
C SER A 41 11.41 -2.08 -13.71
N LEU A 42 10.66 -0.98 -13.61
CA LEU A 42 9.77 -0.73 -12.48
C LEU A 42 8.70 -1.81 -12.37
N LEU A 43 7.94 -2.07 -13.44
CA LEU A 43 6.83 -3.02 -13.41
C LEU A 43 7.29 -4.47 -13.14
N LYS A 44 8.48 -4.84 -13.61
CA LYS A 44 9.09 -6.17 -13.38
C LYS A 44 9.77 -6.30 -12.02
N SER A 45 9.97 -5.21 -11.29
CA SER A 45 10.74 -5.24 -10.05
C SER A 45 9.98 -5.81 -8.87
N GLU A 46 10.66 -6.62 -8.05
CA GLU A 46 10.09 -7.16 -6.81
C GLU A 46 9.70 -6.04 -5.82
N TRP A 47 10.49 -4.96 -5.74
CA TRP A 47 10.21 -3.86 -4.81
C TRP A 47 8.90 -3.17 -5.15
N TYR A 48 8.56 -3.03 -6.44
CA TYR A 48 7.29 -2.47 -6.88
C TYR A 48 6.13 -3.43 -6.57
N GLN A 49 6.29 -4.73 -6.83
CA GLN A 49 5.29 -5.74 -6.47
C GLN A 49 4.98 -5.74 -4.97
N LYS A 50 6.01 -5.62 -4.11
CA LYS A 50 5.85 -5.46 -2.66
C LYS A 50 5.01 -4.22 -2.30
N ARG A 51 5.10 -3.12 -3.06
CA ARG A 51 4.25 -1.93 -2.84
C ARG A 51 2.80 -2.19 -3.17
N LEU A 52 2.51 -2.95 -4.23
CA LEU A 52 1.13 -3.30 -4.59
C LEU A 52 0.50 -4.22 -3.54
N LEU A 53 1.25 -5.23 -3.09
CA LEU A 53 0.84 -6.11 -1.98
C LEU A 53 0.58 -5.31 -0.70
N ALA A 54 1.50 -4.44 -0.31
CA ALA A 54 1.31 -3.58 0.87
C ALA A 54 0.07 -2.68 0.75
N ARG A 55 -0.27 -2.21 -0.47
CA ARG A 55 -1.50 -1.45 -0.69
C ARG A 55 -2.74 -2.31 -0.51
N GLN A 56 -2.78 -3.49 -1.14
CA GLN A 56 -3.87 -4.45 -1.00
C GLN A 56 -4.13 -4.82 0.46
N GLU A 57 -3.08 -5.17 1.20
CA GLU A 57 -3.16 -5.55 2.62
C GLU A 57 -3.71 -4.41 3.49
N ARG A 58 -3.23 -3.17 3.28
CA ARG A 58 -3.71 -1.99 4.01
C ARG A 58 -5.18 -1.70 3.71
N GLU A 59 -5.59 -1.85 2.46
CA GLU A 59 -6.97 -1.62 2.04
C GLU A 59 -7.92 -2.68 2.61
N ALA A 60 -7.51 -3.96 2.56
CA ALA A 60 -8.24 -5.05 3.21
C ALA A 60 -8.35 -4.82 4.73
N LYS A 61 -7.25 -4.47 5.41
CA LYS A 61 -7.24 -4.16 6.86
C LYS A 61 -8.17 -2.99 7.20
N LEU A 62 -8.22 -1.95 6.37
CA LEU A 62 -9.12 -0.81 6.56
C LEU A 62 -10.60 -1.22 6.41
N LEU A 63 -10.94 -1.96 5.35
CA LEU A 63 -12.30 -2.41 5.09
C LEU A 63 -12.79 -3.41 6.14
N SER A 64 -11.93 -4.32 6.62
CA SER A 64 -12.26 -5.21 7.74
C SER A 64 -12.61 -4.42 9.00
N ARG A 65 -11.83 -3.39 9.35
CA ARG A 65 -12.14 -2.49 10.47
C ARG A 65 -13.46 -1.74 10.28
N HIS A 66 -13.79 -1.34 9.04
CA HIS A 66 -15.08 -0.72 8.75
C HIS A 66 -16.23 -1.69 8.97
N LEU A 67 -16.07 -2.95 8.55
CA LEU A 67 -17.07 -3.99 8.75
C LEU A 67 -17.29 -4.26 10.24
N GLU A 68 -16.21 -4.42 11.03
CA GLU A 68 -16.27 -4.58 12.48
C GLU A 68 -17.01 -3.42 13.17
N TYR A 69 -16.71 -2.18 12.76
CA TYR A 69 -17.37 -1.00 13.31
C TYR A 69 -18.86 -0.95 12.97
N LEU A 70 -19.24 -1.27 11.72
CA LEU A 70 -20.64 -1.30 11.30
C LEU A 70 -21.42 -2.41 12.03
N ASP A 71 -20.80 -3.58 12.21
CA ASP A 71 -21.40 -4.69 12.97
C ASP A 71 -21.61 -4.32 14.44
N ALA A 72 -20.61 -3.69 15.07
CA ALA A 72 -20.74 -3.21 16.44
C ALA A 72 -21.81 -2.11 16.57
N PHE A 73 -21.89 -1.18 15.60
CA PHE A 73 -22.90 -0.13 15.58
C PHE A 73 -24.32 -0.70 15.40
N ALA A 74 -24.48 -1.73 14.55
CA ALA A 74 -25.77 -2.32 14.24
C ALA A 74 -26.44 -3.01 15.45
N VAL A 75 -25.64 -3.52 16.39
CA VAL A 75 -26.13 -4.22 17.58
C VAL A 75 -26.10 -3.36 18.85
N HIS A 76 -25.72 -2.09 18.74
CA HIS A 76 -25.59 -1.23 19.90
C HIS A 76 -26.97 -0.93 20.52
N PRO A 77 -27.16 -1.15 21.83
CA PRO A 77 -28.43 -0.88 22.49
C PRO A 77 -28.88 0.58 22.30
N GLY A 78 -30.14 0.77 21.95
CA GLY A 78 -30.76 2.09 21.74
C GLY A 78 -30.60 2.66 20.32
N TYR A 79 -29.95 1.95 19.40
CA TYR A 79 -29.78 2.40 18.01
C TYR A 79 -30.82 1.83 17.03
N ASP A 80 -31.89 1.19 17.51
CA ASP A 80 -32.90 0.53 16.67
C ASP A 80 -33.51 1.43 15.59
N ARG A 81 -33.64 2.73 15.87
CA ARG A 81 -34.11 3.74 14.91
C ARG A 81 -33.01 4.29 14.02
N GLU A 82 -31.79 4.36 14.54
CA GLU A 82 -30.63 4.98 13.88
C GLU A 82 -30.03 4.04 12.83
N VAL A 83 -29.98 2.73 13.11
CA VAL A 83 -29.48 1.69 12.19
C VAL A 83 -30.16 1.76 10.81
N PRO A 84 -31.51 1.72 10.69
CA PRO A 84 -32.17 1.87 9.40
C PRO A 84 -32.10 3.32 8.88
N ARG A 85 -32.22 4.34 9.74
CA ARG A 85 -32.16 5.75 9.32
C ARG A 85 -30.84 6.11 8.63
N LEU A 86 -29.74 5.52 9.08
CA LEU A 86 -28.40 5.75 8.55
C LEU A 86 -28.04 4.79 7.40
N GLY A 87 -28.89 3.81 7.09
CA GLY A 87 -28.63 2.80 6.06
C GLY A 87 -27.42 1.91 6.40
N ILE A 88 -27.31 1.49 7.66
CA ILE A 88 -26.21 0.65 8.13
C ILE A 88 -26.16 -0.70 7.39
N PRO A 89 -27.29 -1.40 7.14
CA PRO A 89 -27.26 -2.66 6.39
C PRO A 89 -26.68 -2.52 4.98
N GLU A 90 -27.07 -1.49 4.23
CA GLU A 90 -26.62 -1.26 2.86
C GLU A 90 -25.13 -0.88 2.80
N ARG A 91 -24.67 -0.06 3.76
CA ARG A 91 -23.25 0.27 3.90
C ARG A 91 -22.42 -0.97 4.22
N ARG A 92 -22.92 -1.83 5.11
CA ARG A 92 -22.26 -3.09 5.47
C ARG A 92 -22.10 -3.99 4.26
N GLU A 93 -23.17 -4.19 3.49
CA GLU A 93 -23.14 -5.00 2.26
C GLU A 93 -22.15 -4.42 1.23
N TRP A 94 -22.11 -3.10 1.08
CA TRP A 94 -21.14 -2.45 0.20
C TRP A 94 -19.69 -2.70 0.65
N VAL A 95 -19.39 -2.52 1.94
CA VAL A 95 -18.05 -2.78 2.51
C VAL A 95 -17.66 -4.24 2.32
N GLU A 96 -18.59 -5.18 2.53
CA GLU A 96 -18.35 -6.62 2.34
C GLU A 96 -17.98 -6.94 0.89
N LYS A 97 -18.68 -6.35 -0.09
CA LYS A 97 -18.33 -6.48 -1.52
C LYS A 97 -16.97 -5.89 -1.84
N GLN A 98 -16.65 -4.71 -1.30
CA GLN A 98 -15.33 -4.11 -1.51
C GLN A 98 -14.23 -4.96 -0.88
N LEU A 99 -14.44 -5.47 0.34
CA LEU A 99 -13.47 -6.33 1.03
C LEU A 99 -13.20 -7.61 0.22
N ALA A 100 -14.25 -8.23 -0.31
CA ALA A 100 -14.13 -9.40 -1.19
C ALA A 100 -13.36 -9.07 -2.48
N HIS A 101 -13.63 -7.92 -3.09
CA HIS A 101 -12.93 -7.45 -4.29
C HIS A 101 -11.43 -7.25 -4.03
N VAL A 102 -11.08 -6.45 -3.03
CA VAL A 102 -9.68 -6.13 -2.74
C VAL A 102 -8.89 -7.34 -2.24
N SER A 103 -9.56 -8.30 -1.59
CA SER A 103 -8.93 -9.55 -1.14
C SER A 103 -8.77 -10.58 -2.26
N SER A 104 -9.30 -10.31 -3.45
CA SER A 104 -9.19 -11.23 -4.58
C SER A 104 -7.77 -11.26 -5.15
N PRO A 105 -7.31 -12.40 -5.69
CA PRO A 105 -6.02 -12.47 -6.38
C PRO A 105 -5.92 -11.53 -7.59
N GLY A 106 -7.05 -11.30 -8.28
CA GLY A 106 -7.10 -10.44 -9.47
C GLY A 106 -6.92 -8.95 -9.18
N TYR A 107 -7.13 -8.51 -7.93
CA TYR A 107 -6.98 -7.11 -7.57
C TYR A 107 -5.55 -6.58 -7.78
N LEU A 108 -4.53 -7.42 -7.63
CA LEU A 108 -3.15 -7.02 -7.89
C LEU A 108 -2.89 -6.63 -9.35
N GLU A 109 -3.61 -7.25 -10.28
CA GLU A 109 -3.53 -6.89 -11.71
C GLU A 109 -4.14 -5.50 -11.95
N GLU A 110 -5.25 -5.18 -11.27
CA GLU A 110 -5.86 -3.85 -11.32
C GLU A 110 -4.96 -2.77 -10.73
N LEU A 111 -4.18 -3.11 -9.70
CA LEU A 111 -3.22 -2.19 -9.08
C LEU A 111 -1.96 -1.98 -9.92
N SER A 112 -1.73 -2.78 -10.97
CA SER A 112 -0.57 -2.63 -11.84
C SER A 112 -0.59 -1.28 -12.58
N GLY A 113 0.49 -0.51 -12.45
CA GLY A 113 0.58 0.89 -12.88
C GLY A 113 0.25 1.92 -11.79
N MET A 114 -0.25 1.54 -10.62
CA MET A 114 -0.47 2.44 -9.48
C MET A 114 0.78 2.58 -8.59
N ILE A 115 0.82 3.59 -7.72
CA ILE A 115 1.98 3.85 -6.85
C ILE A 115 2.20 2.84 -5.70
N GLY A 116 1.22 1.98 -5.42
CA GLY A 116 1.21 1.09 -4.26
C GLY A 116 1.27 1.82 -2.92
N ALA A 117 1.77 1.14 -1.88
CA ALA A 117 2.02 1.69 -0.55
C ALA A 117 3.43 1.32 -0.08
N GLN A 118 3.97 2.05 0.91
CA GLN A 118 5.26 1.68 1.50
C GLN A 118 5.17 0.31 2.20
N PRO A 119 5.99 -0.68 1.83
CA PRO A 119 6.06 -1.94 2.54
C PRO A 119 6.77 -1.73 3.87
N GLY A 120 6.25 -2.28 4.97
CA GLY A 120 6.89 -2.18 6.29
C GLY A 120 6.84 -0.76 6.88
N ALA A 121 5.76 -0.49 7.62
CA ALA A 121 5.64 0.40 8.78
C ALA A 121 4.15 0.68 8.93
N ASP A 122 3.49 -0.02 9.86
CA ASP A 122 2.38 0.61 10.57
C ASP A 122 3.01 1.86 11.21
N LEU A 123 2.61 3.06 10.78
CA LEU A 123 3.02 4.35 11.39
C LEU A 123 2.59 4.48 12.87
N ASN A 124 2.05 3.41 13.46
CA ASN A 124 1.55 3.31 14.82
C ASN A 124 2.50 2.54 15.76
N LEU A 125 3.70 2.13 15.32
CA LEU A 125 4.67 1.41 16.17
C LEU A 125 5.83 2.31 16.65
N SER A 126 5.60 3.61 16.75
CA SER A 126 6.57 4.55 17.36
C SER A 126 5.90 5.40 18.44
N THR A 127 5.25 4.72 19.39
CA THR A 127 4.92 5.28 20.70
C THR A 127 4.93 4.16 21.74
N GLU A 128 6.14 3.78 22.17
CA GLU A 128 6.42 3.29 23.52
C GLU A 128 7.75 3.89 24.00
#